data_AF-A0A849YQ28-F1
#
_entry.id   AF-A0A849YQ28-F1
#
_cell.length_a   1.000
_cell.length_b   1.000
_cell.length_c   1.000
_cell.angle_alpha   90.00
_cell.angle_beta   90.00
_cell.angle_gamma   90.00
#
_symmetry.space_group_name_H-M   'P 1'
#
loop_
_entity.id
_entity.type
_entity.pdbx_description
1 polymer ?
#
loop_
_entity_poly.entity_id
_entity_poly.type
_entity_poly.pdbx_seq_one_letter_code
_entity_poly.pdbx_strand_id
1 'polypeptide(L)'
;MRLAVILGTIGLLGLVGCAPPAPPAAASAPPVDAGTIQLLNQYAQTVDALQGLVDAQIRLRDNTVIARRLELDVAVRGRLHEAQAAGRRVEELSGQVLATATSDAERGKIALVLSELGRGQGDRSGSTLPQATRDSAAFRSLTEALAIRDALSREITVLEAQIAVLDGVLANPATQPAVPASVPSTRSIDSRL
;
A
#
# COMPACT_ATOMS: atom_id res chain seq x y z
N MET A 1 21.41 -37.58 39.54
CA MET A 1 21.19 -38.83 40.31
C MET A 1 20.37 -38.51 41.56
N ARG A 2 19.38 -39.37 41.89
CA ARG A 2 18.44 -39.30 43.04
C ARG A 2 17.21 -38.39 42.90
N LEU A 3 16.26 -38.76 42.02
CA LEU A 3 14.81 -38.50 42.26
C LEU A 3 13.87 -39.28 41.31
N ALA A 4 14.21 -40.50 40.89
CA ALA A 4 13.39 -41.30 39.94
C ALA A 4 12.85 -42.61 40.52
N VAL A 5 13.04 -42.87 41.83
CA VAL A 5 12.80 -44.21 42.43
C VAL A 5 11.58 -44.25 43.37
N ILE A 6 10.97 -43.11 43.72
CA ILE A 6 9.83 -43.06 44.68
C ILE A 6 8.46 -42.96 43.99
N LEU A 7 8.39 -42.64 42.68
CA LEU A 7 7.11 -42.57 41.97
C LEU A 7 6.59 -43.93 41.43
N GLY A 8 7.35 -45.02 41.56
CA GLY A 8 6.99 -46.34 41.02
C GLY A 8 6.21 -47.26 41.97
N THR A 9 6.10 -46.94 43.26
CA THR A 9 5.55 -47.88 44.28
C THR A 9 4.25 -47.44 44.93
N ILE A 10 3.84 -46.16 44.82
CA ILE A 10 2.57 -45.67 45.38
C ILE A 10 1.37 -45.91 44.42
N GLY A 11 1.64 -46.22 43.15
CA GLY A 11 0.59 -46.45 42.14
C GLY A 11 -0.13 -47.80 42.21
N LEU A 12 0.27 -48.75 43.07
CA LEU A 12 -0.16 -50.16 42.97
C LEU A 12 -0.85 -50.74 44.22
N LEU A 13 -1.08 -49.96 45.27
CA LEU A 13 -1.68 -50.42 46.54
C LEU A 13 -2.82 -49.53 47.08
N GLY A 14 -3.50 -48.82 46.18
CA GLY A 14 -4.75 -48.07 46.45
C GLY A 14 -5.96 -48.57 45.65
N LEU A 15 -5.87 -49.75 45.02
CA LEU A 15 -6.91 -50.34 44.17
C LEU A 15 -7.84 -51.30 44.94
N VAL A 16 -8.28 -50.92 46.14
CA VAL A 16 -9.35 -51.64 46.85
C VAL A 16 -10.24 -50.60 47.52
N GLY A 17 -11.45 -50.40 46.98
CA GLY A 17 -12.51 -49.67 47.69
C GLY A 17 -12.86 -48.27 47.16
N CYS A 18 -12.98 -48.09 45.85
CA CYS A 18 -13.91 -47.12 45.28
C CYS A 18 -14.18 -47.55 43.84
N ALA A 19 -15.05 -48.54 43.66
CA ALA A 19 -15.67 -48.74 42.36
C ALA A 19 -16.45 -47.44 42.07
N PRO A 20 -16.05 -46.62 41.07
CA PRO A 20 -16.91 -45.52 40.65
C PRO A 20 -18.26 -46.15 40.29
N PRO A 21 -19.40 -45.53 40.65
CA PRO A 21 -20.68 -45.99 40.14
C PRO A 21 -20.50 -46.16 38.64
N ALA A 22 -20.85 -47.35 38.13
CA ALA A 22 -20.63 -47.72 36.74
C ALA A 22 -20.97 -46.49 35.89
N PRO A 23 -20.04 -46.01 35.04
CA PRO A 23 -20.33 -44.85 34.21
C PRO A 23 -21.69 -45.13 33.58
N PRO A 24 -22.68 -44.23 33.70
CA PRO A 24 -24.01 -44.48 33.16
C PRO A 24 -23.78 -45.00 31.76
N ALA A 25 -24.18 -46.26 31.54
CA ALA A 25 -23.79 -47.06 30.39
C ALA A 25 -23.79 -46.12 29.20
N ALA A 26 -22.62 -45.89 28.59
CA ALA A 26 -22.41 -44.81 27.62
C ALA A 26 -23.62 -44.77 26.72
N ALA A 27 -24.52 -43.81 26.99
CA ALA A 27 -25.80 -43.79 26.34
C ALA A 27 -25.42 -43.55 24.89
N SER A 28 -25.56 -44.59 24.07
CA SER A 28 -25.22 -44.56 22.65
C SER A 28 -25.87 -43.29 22.14
N ALA A 29 -25.05 -42.32 21.72
CA ALA A 29 -25.54 -41.02 21.31
C ALA A 29 -26.75 -41.26 20.41
N PRO A 30 -27.93 -40.70 20.74
CA PRO A 30 -29.14 -41.00 20.00
C PRO A 30 -28.86 -40.77 18.51
N PRO A 31 -29.28 -41.68 17.62
CA PRO A 31 -29.04 -41.52 16.20
C PRO A 31 -29.55 -40.15 15.78
N VAL A 32 -28.67 -39.33 15.20
CA VAL A 32 -29.02 -38.01 14.72
C VAL A 32 -30.11 -38.19 13.67
N ASP A 33 -31.27 -37.61 13.92
CA ASP A 33 -32.41 -37.77 13.03
C ASP A 33 -32.14 -37.06 11.69
N ALA A 34 -32.78 -37.55 10.62
CA ALA A 34 -32.59 -37.02 9.28
C ALA A 34 -32.88 -35.51 9.18
N GLY A 35 -33.78 -34.98 10.03
CA GLY A 35 -34.08 -33.56 10.11
C GLY A 35 -32.90 -32.73 10.61
N THR A 36 -32.22 -33.18 11.65
CA THR A 36 -31.00 -32.53 12.16
C THR A 36 -29.85 -32.57 11.15
N ILE A 37 -29.66 -33.68 10.43
CA ILE A 37 -28.64 -33.77 9.36
C ILE A 37 -28.95 -32.80 8.22
N GLN A 38 -30.22 -32.70 7.81
CA GLN A 38 -30.65 -31.77 6.77
C GLN A 38 -30.43 -30.30 7.18
N LEU A 39 -30.73 -29.96 8.44
CA LEU A 39 -30.49 -28.63 8.99
C LEU A 39 -28.99 -28.28 9.00
N LEU A 40 -28.14 -29.22 9.44
CA LEU A 40 -26.68 -29.04 9.43
C LEU A 40 -26.14 -28.83 8.02
N ASN A 41 -26.65 -29.55 7.03
CA ASN A 41 -26.29 -29.35 5.63
C ASN A 41 -26.71 -27.98 5.10
N GLN A 42 -27.90 -27.49 5.46
CA GLN A 42 -28.35 -26.13 5.09
C GLN A 42 -27.46 -25.05 5.72
N TYR A 43 -27.06 -25.22 6.98
CA TYR A 43 -26.11 -24.31 7.63
C TYR A 43 -24.74 -24.34 6.95
N ALA A 44 -24.21 -25.52 6.63
CA ALA A 44 -22.93 -25.65 5.92
C ALA A 44 -22.96 -24.93 4.56
N GLN A 45 -24.03 -25.14 3.77
CA GLN A 45 -24.20 -24.46 2.47
C GLN A 45 -24.29 -22.93 2.61
N THR A 46 -24.96 -22.44 3.66
CA THR A 46 -25.08 -21.00 3.93
C THR A 46 -23.73 -20.39 4.30
N VAL A 47 -22.95 -21.07 5.15
CA VAL A 47 -21.61 -20.62 5.54
C VAL A 47 -20.67 -20.58 4.34
N ASP A 48 -20.68 -21.60 3.47
CA ASP A 48 -19.88 -21.61 2.23
C ASP A 48 -20.28 -20.46 1.29
N ALA A 49 -21.57 -20.19 1.13
CA ALA A 49 -22.06 -19.08 0.31
C ALA A 49 -21.63 -17.71 0.87
N LEU A 50 -21.70 -17.52 2.20
CA LEU A 50 -21.23 -16.31 2.86
C LEU A 50 -19.71 -16.15 2.71
N GLN A 51 -18.94 -17.22 2.85
CA GLN A 51 -17.50 -17.21 2.64
C GLN A 51 -17.15 -16.82 1.20
N GLY A 52 -17.82 -17.42 0.21
CA GLY A 52 -17.63 -17.09 -1.20
C GLY A 52 -17.96 -15.63 -1.53
N LEU A 53 -18.99 -15.05 -0.89
CA LEU A 53 -19.32 -13.63 -1.03
C LEU A 53 -18.24 -12.72 -0.43
N VAL A 54 -17.72 -13.05 0.77
CA VAL A 54 -16.64 -12.30 1.41
C VAL A 54 -15.38 -12.30 0.54
N ASP A 55 -15.00 -13.46 0.01
CA ASP A 55 -13.85 -13.59 -0.89
C ASP A 55 -14.03 -12.75 -2.16
N ALA A 56 -15.24 -12.75 -2.75
CA ALA A 56 -15.56 -11.93 -3.93
C ALA A 56 -15.46 -10.43 -3.62
N GLN A 57 -15.95 -9.98 -2.46
CA GLN A 57 -15.86 -8.57 -2.04
C GLN A 57 -14.41 -8.12 -1.82
N ILE A 58 -13.58 -8.98 -1.25
CA ILE A 58 -12.15 -8.69 -1.04
C ILE A 58 -11.43 -8.56 -2.37
N ARG A 59 -11.63 -9.52 -3.29
CA ARG A 59 -11.05 -9.43 -4.64
C ARG A 59 -11.49 -8.16 -5.36
N LEU A 60 -12.76 -7.77 -5.23
CA LEU A 60 -13.28 -6.54 -5.83
C LEU A 60 -12.62 -5.29 -5.24
N ARG A 61 -12.45 -5.23 -3.92
CA ARG A 61 -11.72 -4.17 -3.22
C ARG A 61 -10.28 -4.07 -3.71
N ASP A 62 -9.55 -5.19 -3.74
CA ASP A 62 -8.14 -5.21 -4.17
C ASP A 62 -7.99 -4.76 -5.62
N ASN A 63 -8.85 -5.23 -6.52
CA ASN A 63 -8.86 -4.78 -7.91
C ASN A 63 -9.11 -3.27 -8.04
N THR A 64 -9.96 -2.69 -7.19
CA THR A 64 -10.24 -1.25 -7.19
C THR A 64 -9.03 -0.45 -6.70
N VAL A 65 -8.34 -0.94 -5.67
CA VAL A 65 -7.10 -0.31 -5.17
C VAL A 65 -5.98 -0.39 -6.21
N ILE A 66 -5.81 -1.55 -6.86
CA ILE A 66 -4.82 -1.74 -7.94
C ILE A 66 -5.13 -0.82 -9.13
N ALA A 67 -6.40 -0.74 -9.55
CA ALA A 67 -6.81 0.16 -10.63
C ALA A 67 -6.46 1.62 -10.31
N ARG A 68 -6.81 2.08 -9.09
CA ARG A 68 -6.48 3.43 -8.64
C ARG A 68 -4.98 3.71 -8.60
N ARG A 69 -4.18 2.74 -8.15
CA ARG A 69 -2.71 2.84 -8.16
C ARG A 69 -2.17 3.00 -9.58
N LEU A 70 -2.67 2.23 -10.54
CA LEU A 70 -2.25 2.33 -11.95
C LEU A 70 -2.62 3.68 -12.57
N GLU A 71 -3.81 4.22 -12.28
CA GLU A 71 -4.20 5.57 -12.70
C GLU A 71 -3.23 6.64 -12.20
N LEU A 72 -2.86 6.56 -10.92
CA LEU A 72 -1.91 7.50 -10.32
C LEU A 72 -0.51 7.35 -10.93
N ASP A 73 -0.05 6.13 -11.19
CA ASP A 73 1.25 5.89 -11.84
C ASP A 73 1.30 6.49 -13.26
N VAL A 74 0.23 6.35 -14.04
CA VAL A 74 0.10 6.99 -15.35
C VAL A 74 0.11 8.51 -15.22
N ALA A 75 -0.59 9.07 -14.23
CA ALA A 75 -0.59 10.50 -13.96
C ALA A 75 0.82 11.02 -13.60
N VAL A 76 1.56 10.31 -12.74
CA VAL A 76 2.96 10.63 -12.40
C VAL A 76 3.83 10.66 -13.65
N ARG A 77 3.76 9.65 -14.51
CA ARG A 77 4.53 9.62 -15.77
C ARG A 77 4.19 10.80 -16.68
N GLY A 78 2.91 11.15 -16.80
CA GLY A 78 2.46 12.32 -17.55
C GLY A 78 3.07 13.61 -17.01
N ARG A 79 3.00 13.82 -15.68
CA ARG A 79 3.59 14.99 -15.02
C ARG A 79 5.11 15.04 -15.12
N LEU A 80 5.80 13.90 -15.05
CA LEU A 80 7.24 13.82 -15.25
C LEU A 80 7.65 14.28 -16.66
N HIS A 81 6.91 13.87 -17.68
CA HIS A 81 7.16 14.31 -19.05
C HIS A 81 6.93 15.83 -19.21
N GLU A 82 5.87 16.38 -18.62
CA GLU A 82 5.62 17.83 -18.57
C GLU A 82 6.75 18.58 -17.85
N ALA A 83 7.23 18.05 -16.72
CA ALA A 83 8.32 18.64 -15.95
C ALA A 83 9.64 18.61 -16.74
N GLN A 84 9.92 17.54 -17.49
CA GLN A 84 11.07 17.48 -18.39
C GLN A 84 10.97 18.49 -19.52
N ALA A 85 9.78 18.65 -20.13
CA ALA A 85 9.56 19.66 -21.16
C ALA A 85 9.71 21.09 -20.60
N ALA A 86 9.26 21.34 -19.37
CA ALA A 86 9.53 22.60 -18.67
C ALA A 86 11.03 22.80 -18.40
N GLY A 87 11.74 21.75 -17.98
CA GLY A 87 13.19 21.79 -17.76
C GLY A 87 13.98 22.19 -19.00
N ARG A 88 13.67 21.59 -20.16
CA ARG A 88 14.30 21.97 -21.44
C ARG A 88 14.04 23.44 -21.81
N ARG A 89 12.82 23.93 -21.60
CA ARG A 89 12.47 25.35 -21.83
C ARG A 89 13.23 26.29 -20.91
N VAL A 90 13.38 25.93 -19.63
CA VAL A 90 14.17 26.70 -18.67
C VAL A 90 15.63 26.80 -19.12
N GLU A 91 16.22 25.71 -19.60
CA GLU A 91 17.61 25.70 -20.11
C GLU A 91 17.77 26.61 -21.34
N GLU A 92 16.87 26.49 -22.32
CA GLU A 92 16.87 27.31 -23.53
C GLU A 92 16.72 28.81 -23.20
N LEU A 93 15.73 29.17 -22.38
CA LEU A 93 15.48 30.55 -21.98
C LEU A 93 16.63 31.13 -21.14
N SER A 94 17.27 30.30 -20.30
CA SER A 94 18.47 30.71 -19.55
C SER A 94 19.61 31.09 -20.50
N GLY A 95 19.82 30.32 -21.57
CA GLY A 95 20.78 30.65 -22.63
C GLY A 95 20.45 31.97 -23.34
N GLN A 96 19.18 32.20 -23.66
CA GLN A 96 18.72 33.45 -24.27
C GLN A 96 18.95 34.67 -23.34
N VAL A 97 18.68 34.53 -22.03
CA VAL A 97 18.95 35.57 -21.05
C VAL A 97 20.45 35.83 -20.92
N LEU A 98 21.29 34.79 -20.87
CA LEU A 98 22.76 34.93 -20.85
C LEU A 98 23.32 35.63 -22.08
N ALA A 99 22.71 35.41 -23.25
CA ALA A 99 23.10 36.06 -24.50
C ALA A 99 22.81 37.57 -24.52
N THR A 100 21.99 38.09 -23.59
CA THR A 100 21.76 39.54 -23.46
C THR A 100 22.91 40.28 -22.79
N ALA A 101 23.86 39.56 -22.17
CA ALA A 101 25.00 40.17 -21.50
C ALA A 101 25.90 40.92 -22.49
N THR A 102 26.24 42.17 -22.18
CA THR A 102 27.12 43.02 -22.99
C THR A 102 28.60 42.87 -22.63
N SER A 103 28.90 42.23 -21.50
CA SER A 103 30.26 41.99 -21.01
C SER A 103 30.36 40.67 -20.25
N ASP A 104 31.57 40.13 -20.10
CA ASP A 104 31.80 38.91 -19.33
C ASP A 104 31.46 39.09 -17.84
N ALA A 105 31.68 40.28 -17.28
CA ALA A 105 31.30 40.60 -15.91
C ALA A 105 29.78 40.58 -15.73
N GLU A 106 29.02 41.09 -16.70
CA GLU A 106 27.56 41.04 -16.70
C GLU A 106 27.05 39.61 -16.91
N ARG A 107 27.68 38.84 -17.80
CA ARG A 107 27.36 37.43 -18.00
C ARG A 107 27.54 36.62 -16.72
N GLY A 108 28.62 36.86 -15.97
CA GLY A 108 28.86 36.24 -14.67
C GLY A 108 27.78 36.57 -13.63
N LYS A 109 27.33 37.82 -13.58
CA LYS A 109 26.21 38.23 -12.70
C LYS A 109 24.89 37.56 -13.11
N ILE A 110 24.58 37.55 -14.41
CA ILE A 110 23.39 36.87 -14.93
C ILE A 110 23.43 35.39 -14.60
N ALA A 111 24.55 34.71 -14.84
CA ALA A 111 24.71 33.28 -14.53
C ALA A 111 24.49 32.98 -13.04
N LEU A 112 25.01 33.83 -12.15
CA LEU A 112 24.79 33.69 -10.71
C LEU A 112 23.31 33.79 -10.37
N VAL A 113 22.62 34.82 -10.86
CA VAL A 113 21.19 35.03 -10.60
C VAL A 113 20.34 33.89 -11.18
N LEU A 114 20.65 33.40 -12.37
CA LEU A 114 19.98 32.24 -12.97
C LEU A 114 20.18 30.97 -12.13
N SER A 115 21.37 30.77 -11.58
CA SER A 115 21.66 29.65 -10.67
C SER A 115 20.86 29.75 -9.37
N GLU A 116 20.73 30.95 -8.81
CA GLU A 116 19.94 31.19 -7.59
C GLU A 116 18.44 31.06 -7.84
N LEU A 117 17.94 31.55 -8.98
CA LEU A 117 16.56 31.36 -9.44
C LEU A 117 16.23 29.87 -9.57
N GLY A 118 17.12 29.09 -10.19
CA GLY A 118 16.96 27.64 -10.31
C GLY A 118 16.98 26.87 -8.98
N ARG A 119 17.45 27.50 -7.90
CA ARG A 119 17.40 26.96 -6.52
C ARG A 119 16.20 27.49 -5.71
N GLY A 120 15.32 28.28 -6.32
CA GLY A 120 14.17 28.88 -5.64
C GLY A 120 14.53 30.03 -4.69
N GLN A 121 15.70 30.66 -4.84
CA GLN A 121 16.16 31.78 -4.00
C GLN A 121 15.97 33.15 -4.68
N GLY A 122 15.26 33.20 -5.81
CA GLY A 122 15.32 34.29 -6.79
C GLY A 122 14.64 35.61 -6.44
N ASP A 123 13.73 35.64 -5.45
CA ASP A 123 12.94 36.85 -5.13
C ASP A 123 13.80 38.05 -4.70
N ARG A 124 15.03 37.81 -4.21
CA ARG A 124 15.97 38.87 -3.81
C ARG A 124 17.01 39.19 -4.87
N SER A 125 17.43 38.19 -5.65
CA SER A 125 18.59 38.25 -6.55
C SER A 125 18.31 38.94 -7.88
N GLY A 126 17.06 38.91 -8.36
CA GLY A 126 16.68 39.55 -9.62
C GLY A 126 16.95 41.06 -9.65
N SER A 127 16.89 41.73 -8.49
CA SER A 127 17.14 43.17 -8.37
C SER A 127 18.57 43.61 -8.76
N THR A 128 19.53 42.68 -8.75
CA THR A 128 20.93 42.94 -9.13
C THR A 128 21.16 42.90 -10.65
N LEU A 129 20.16 42.45 -11.42
CA LEU A 129 20.22 42.41 -12.87
C LEU A 129 19.95 43.79 -13.49
N PRO A 130 20.61 44.11 -14.62
CA PRO A 130 20.29 45.28 -15.43
C PRO A 130 18.79 45.33 -15.75
N GLN A 131 18.22 46.54 -15.73
CA GLN A 131 16.80 46.75 -15.99
C GLN A 131 16.38 46.18 -17.35
N ALA A 132 17.20 46.36 -18.39
CA ALA A 132 16.97 45.82 -19.72
C ALA A 132 16.83 44.28 -19.73
N THR A 133 17.65 43.57 -18.94
CA THR A 133 17.57 42.11 -18.81
C THR A 133 16.32 41.67 -18.07
N ARG A 134 15.97 42.35 -16.96
CA ARG A 134 14.74 42.07 -16.20
C ARG A 134 13.48 42.28 -17.02
N ASP A 135 13.46 43.33 -17.83
CA ASP A 135 12.32 43.69 -18.66
C ASP A 135 12.28 42.91 -19.98
N SER A 136 13.29 42.07 -20.25
CA SER A 136 13.31 41.23 -21.43
C SER A 136 12.19 40.18 -21.39
N ALA A 137 11.64 39.86 -22.56
CA ALA A 137 10.64 38.80 -22.68
C ALA A 137 11.21 37.44 -22.25
N ALA A 138 12.48 37.16 -22.59
CA ALA A 138 13.16 35.93 -22.23
C ALA A 138 13.23 35.72 -20.71
N PHE A 139 13.54 36.77 -19.93
CA PHE A 139 13.59 36.67 -18.48
C PHE A 139 12.21 36.42 -17.86
N ARG A 140 11.16 37.12 -18.33
CA ARG A 140 9.78 36.86 -17.88
C ARG A 140 9.34 35.42 -18.18
N SER A 141 9.55 34.96 -19.42
CA SER A 141 9.23 33.58 -19.81
C SER A 141 10.02 32.56 -19.00
N LEU A 142 11.28 32.85 -18.64
CA LEU A 142 12.08 31.99 -17.78
C LEU A 142 11.47 31.87 -16.39
N THR A 143 11.07 32.99 -15.78
CA THR A 143 10.45 32.98 -14.44
C THR A 143 9.13 32.19 -14.43
N GLU A 144 8.32 32.34 -15.49
CA GLU A 144 7.11 31.54 -15.67
C GLU A 144 7.42 30.04 -15.82
N ALA A 145 8.40 29.70 -16.66
CA ALA A 145 8.79 28.30 -16.88
C ALA A 145 9.34 27.64 -15.60
N LEU A 146 10.10 28.38 -14.78
CA LEU A 146 10.56 27.92 -13.47
C LEU A 146 9.39 27.68 -12.51
N ALA A 147 8.44 28.61 -12.44
CA ALA A 147 7.26 28.46 -11.58
C ALA A 147 6.41 27.23 -11.98
N ILE A 148 6.25 26.97 -13.28
CA ILE A 148 5.56 25.76 -13.78
C ILE A 148 6.33 24.50 -13.37
N ARG A 149 7.66 24.47 -13.53
CA ARG A 149 8.50 23.33 -13.14
C ARG A 149 8.37 23.02 -11.64
N ASP A 150 8.37 24.05 -10.79
CA ASP A 150 8.24 23.89 -9.34
C ASP A 150 6.85 23.40 -8.95
N ALA A 151 5.79 23.91 -9.59
CA ALA A 151 4.43 23.42 -9.40
C ALA A 151 4.31 21.93 -9.77
N LEU A 152 4.82 21.53 -10.93
CA LEU A 152 4.85 20.14 -11.37
C LEU A 152 5.63 19.23 -10.40
N SER A 153 6.77 19.70 -9.89
CA SER A 153 7.56 18.94 -8.91
C SER A 153 6.77 18.66 -7.62
N ARG A 154 6.00 19.64 -7.14
CA ARG A 154 5.12 19.47 -5.96
C ARG A 154 3.98 18.50 -6.24
N GLU A 155 3.32 18.63 -7.41
CA GLU A 155 2.26 17.71 -7.82
C GLU A 155 2.77 16.26 -7.90
N ILE A 156 3.94 16.03 -8.50
CA ILE A 156 4.58 14.70 -8.58
C ILE A 156 4.79 14.14 -7.17
N THR A 157 5.36 14.93 -6.26
CA THR A 157 5.62 14.50 -4.86
C THR A 157 4.33 14.07 -4.16
N VAL A 158 3.23 14.79 -4.36
CA VAL A 158 1.92 14.45 -3.78
C VAL A 158 1.37 13.16 -4.38
N LEU A 159 1.45 12.97 -5.70
CA LEU A 159 1.00 11.76 -6.37
C LEU A 159 1.81 10.53 -5.92
N GLU A 160 3.14 10.65 -5.81
CA GLU A 160 4.02 9.60 -5.30
C GLU A 160 3.68 9.21 -3.86
N ALA A 161 3.35 10.19 -3.01
CA ALA A 161 2.90 9.92 -1.64
C ALA A 161 1.56 9.15 -1.64
N GLN A 162 0.62 9.47 -2.53
CA GLN A 162 -0.64 8.73 -2.66
C GLN A 162 -0.39 7.29 -3.12
N ILE A 163 0.51 7.07 -4.07
CA ILE A 163 0.91 5.72 -4.51
C ILE A 163 1.49 4.93 -3.33
N ALA A 164 2.42 5.53 -2.57
CA ALA A 164 3.03 4.88 -1.41
C ALA A 164 2.00 4.45 -0.34
N VAL A 165 0.96 5.26 -0.12
CA VAL A 165 -0.16 4.89 0.76
C VAL A 165 -0.92 3.68 0.22
N LEU A 166 -1.25 3.66 -1.08
CA LEU A 166 -1.94 2.50 -1.69
C LEU A 166 -1.08 1.24 -1.67
N ASP A 167 0.22 1.37 -1.94
CA ASP A 167 1.17 0.26 -1.84
C ASP A 167 1.24 -0.28 -0.40
N GLY A 168 1.19 0.59 0.61
CA GLY A 168 1.09 0.20 2.02
C GLY A 168 -0.20 -0.57 2.36
N VAL A 169 -1.34 -0.21 1.75
CA VAL A 169 -2.61 -0.95 1.90
C VAL A 169 -2.51 -2.33 1.27
N LEU A 170 -1.97 -2.43 0.06
CA LEU A 170 -1.82 -3.71 -0.65
C LEU A 170 -0.82 -4.66 0.05
N ALA A 171 0.22 -4.10 0.67
CA ALA A 171 1.25 -4.87 1.36
C ALA A 171 0.81 -5.39 2.75
N ASN A 172 -0.33 -4.94 3.30
CA ASN A 172 -0.75 -5.34 4.65
C ASN A 172 -1.52 -6.68 4.64
N PRO A 173 -0.94 -7.77 5.18
CA PRO A 173 -1.61 -9.07 5.22
C PRO A 173 -2.82 -9.10 6.15
N ALA A 174 -2.93 -8.17 7.11
CA ALA A 174 -4.11 -8.07 7.99
C ALA A 174 -5.36 -7.52 7.27
N THR A 175 -5.19 -6.93 6.08
CA THR A 175 -6.30 -6.54 5.21
C THR A 175 -6.66 -7.58 4.16
N GLN A 176 -5.88 -8.66 4.06
CA GLN A 176 -6.20 -9.83 3.27
C GLN A 176 -6.97 -10.82 4.15
N PRO A 177 -8.00 -11.50 3.64
CA PRO A 177 -8.71 -12.52 4.40
C PRO A 177 -7.71 -13.61 4.72
N ALA A 178 -7.44 -13.80 6.00
CA ALA A 178 -6.90 -15.06 6.46
C ALA A 178 -7.98 -16.12 6.19
N VAL A 179 -7.99 -16.70 5.00
CA VAL A 179 -8.79 -17.89 4.72
C VAL A 179 -8.19 -18.99 5.60
N PRO A 180 -8.86 -19.45 6.67
CA PRO A 180 -8.35 -20.59 7.41
C PRO A 180 -8.33 -21.78 6.44
N ALA A 181 -7.15 -22.37 6.24
CA ALA A 181 -6.88 -23.40 5.24
C ALA A 181 -7.59 -24.75 5.48
N SER A 182 -8.68 -24.79 6.26
CA SER A 182 -9.36 -26.04 6.60
C SER A 182 -10.78 -25.79 7.10
N VAL A 183 -11.73 -25.65 6.18
CA VAL A 183 -13.08 -26.17 6.44
C VAL A 183 -13.05 -27.64 6.01
N PRO A 184 -13.23 -28.62 6.93
CA PRO A 184 -13.18 -30.04 6.57
C PRO A 184 -14.27 -30.35 5.54
N SER A 185 -13.87 -30.97 4.43
CA SER A 185 -14.75 -31.27 3.31
C SER A 185 -15.88 -32.25 3.71
N THR A 186 -17.12 -31.86 3.44
CA THR A 186 -18.34 -32.67 3.66
C THR A 186 -18.42 -33.92 2.79
N ARG A 187 -17.51 -34.09 1.81
CA ARG A 187 -17.36 -35.30 0.99
C ARG A 187 -17.11 -36.59 1.78
N SER A 188 -16.76 -36.49 3.06
CA SER A 188 -16.50 -37.65 3.92
C SER A 188 -17.76 -38.29 4.51
N ILE A 189 -18.92 -37.63 4.45
CA ILE A 189 -20.16 -38.11 5.11
C ILE A 189 -20.90 -39.15 4.25
N ASP A 190 -20.92 -39.00 2.93
CA ASP A 190 -21.59 -39.97 2.01
C ASP A 190 -20.97 -41.37 2.00
N SER A 191 -19.73 -41.53 2.50
CA SER A 191 -19.08 -42.85 2.60
C SER A 191 -19.39 -43.62 3.89
N ARG A 192 -20.09 -42.98 4.84
CA ARG A 192 -20.38 -43.53 6.18
C ARG A 192 -21.86 -43.73 6.48
N LEU A 193 -22.75 -43.30 5.59
CA LEU A 193 -24.19 -43.61 5.59
C LEU A 193 -24.48 -44.80 4.68
#